data_AF-A0A2S0XIH6-F1
#
_entry.id   AF-A0A2S0XIH6-F1
#
_cell.length_a   1.000
_cell.length_b   1.000
_cell.length_c   1.000
_cell.angle_alpha   90.00
_cell.angle_beta   90.00
_cell.angle_gamma   90.00
#
_symmetry.space_group_name_H-M   'P 1'
#
loop_
_entity.id
_entity.type
_entity.pdbx_description
1 polymer ?
#
loop_
_entity_poly.entity_id
_entity_poly.type
_entity_poly.pdbx_seq_one_letter_code
_entity_poly.pdbx_strand_id
1 'polypeptide(L)'
;MTAESQQLGRIALRGGALTAAAQAIKIGIQFISVVILARMLAPEDFGLVASVGPIIAFVGLFQNLGLQQAVIQRPEISQPQINQVFWISALAGLICTIVIAALSPAVSAFYGDARMTGITLAAAMPLLLGSLAALPLALMNRNLQFGQLAINDVATALAGLGAAIAAAYAGLGYWSLVIGPAAGAVVTLLGAWLATRWKPGRPSVKVEREILSFGANLTGFNLVNFFSRNLDNILIGKFSGPVELGYYDRAYKLLLFPLQNINQPLSRLMVPLLSRIQDDKPRFRELYLRTNWLLAFVTVPGIAALTIAAEPVVAILFGERWLAVAPIFAWLGIAGLMQPVSSTTGWIFICQGKTKTMFRWGVYSALTTVLSFAVGLKWGAVGVAAAYAISGYVLRLPVLAVMLGRTGPVSALDFLMVQGLLIVAAAVAWLGYGYLPASLTAQSNLVAALTAATLSYAVALAFMVAVPQSRRALVETWKTVARHIR
;
A
#
# COMPACT_ATOMS: atom_id res chain seq x y z
N MET A 1 -38.23 -8.96 6.27
CA MET A 1 -37.10 -9.05 5.31
C MET A 1 -37.51 -10.03 4.24
N THR A 2 -37.61 -9.59 2.98
CA THR A 2 -38.01 -10.45 1.85
C THR A 2 -36.97 -11.56 1.64
N ALA A 3 -37.39 -12.74 1.14
CA ALA A 3 -36.49 -13.87 0.88
C ALA A 3 -35.30 -13.47 -0.03
N GLU A 4 -35.53 -12.52 -0.94
CA GLU A 4 -34.52 -11.90 -1.81
C GLU A 4 -33.43 -11.16 -1.01
N SER A 5 -33.82 -10.38 0.01
CA SER A 5 -32.87 -9.67 0.89
C SER A 5 -32.01 -10.62 1.74
N GLN A 6 -32.55 -11.79 2.12
CA GLN A 6 -31.80 -12.82 2.84
C GLN A 6 -30.85 -13.60 1.91
N GLN A 7 -31.26 -13.86 0.66
CA GLN A 7 -30.44 -14.52 -0.36
C GLN A 7 -29.27 -13.62 -0.81
N LEU A 8 -29.52 -12.33 -1.05
CA LEU A 8 -28.49 -11.32 -1.31
C LEU A 8 -27.50 -11.21 -0.15
N GLY A 9 -27.99 -11.21 1.10
CA GLY A 9 -27.14 -11.22 2.30
C GLY A 9 -26.22 -12.45 2.39
N ARG A 10 -26.72 -13.64 2.05
CA ARG A 10 -25.94 -14.88 2.08
C ARG A 10 -24.90 -14.96 0.95
N ILE A 11 -25.23 -14.46 -0.24
CA ILE A 11 -24.30 -14.33 -1.37
C ILE A 11 -23.20 -13.32 -1.05
N ALA A 12 -23.56 -12.17 -0.46
CA ALA A 12 -22.60 -11.15 -0.03
C ALA A 12 -21.66 -11.66 1.07
N LEU A 13 -22.17 -12.42 2.06
CA LEU A 13 -21.35 -12.99 3.13
C LEU A 13 -20.39 -14.07 2.62
N ARG A 14 -20.87 -15.00 1.77
CA ARG A 14 -20.01 -16.03 1.16
C ARG A 14 -18.99 -15.43 0.20
N GLY A 15 -19.40 -14.46 -0.62
CA GLY A 15 -18.52 -13.72 -1.52
C GLY A 15 -17.48 -12.91 -0.76
N GLY A 16 -17.86 -12.27 0.34
CA GLY A 16 -16.96 -11.53 1.23
C GLY A 16 -15.92 -12.43 1.89
N ALA A 17 -16.33 -13.57 2.45
CA ALA A 17 -15.41 -14.55 3.05
C ALA A 17 -14.42 -15.12 2.01
N LEU A 18 -14.90 -15.44 0.82
CA LEU A 18 -14.07 -15.95 -0.27
C LEU A 18 -13.08 -14.89 -0.78
N THR A 19 -13.52 -13.63 -0.89
CA THR A 19 -12.63 -12.51 -1.27
C THR A 19 -11.56 -12.26 -0.21
N ALA A 20 -11.92 -12.34 1.07
CA ALA A 20 -10.97 -12.21 2.17
C ALA A 20 -9.94 -13.36 2.17
N ALA A 21 -10.38 -14.60 1.95
CA ALA A 21 -9.49 -15.76 1.84
C ALA A 21 -8.55 -15.62 0.63
N ALA A 22 -9.07 -15.23 -0.54
CA ALA A 22 -8.26 -15.00 -1.74
C ALA A 22 -7.24 -13.87 -1.53
N GLN A 23 -7.63 -12.79 -0.86
CA GLN A 23 -6.73 -11.70 -0.49
C GLN A 23 -5.62 -12.20 0.45
N ALA A 24 -5.93 -13.02 1.45
CA ALA A 24 -4.93 -13.61 2.34
C ALA A 24 -3.94 -14.52 1.57
N ILE A 25 -4.44 -15.35 0.65
CA ILE A 25 -3.60 -16.18 -0.22
C ILE A 25 -2.69 -15.30 -1.08
N LYS A 26 -3.22 -14.24 -1.71
CA LYS A 26 -2.45 -13.30 -2.53
C LYS A 26 -1.35 -12.60 -1.74
N ILE A 27 -1.67 -12.14 -0.53
CA ILE A 27 -0.72 -11.55 0.42
C ILE A 27 0.40 -12.55 0.73
N GLY A 28 0.06 -13.80 1.01
CA GLY A 28 1.03 -14.88 1.22
C GLY A 28 1.92 -15.13 0.01
N ILE A 29 1.34 -15.25 -1.19
CA ILE A 29 2.08 -15.44 -2.45
C ILE A 29 3.02 -14.26 -2.70
N GLN A 30 2.56 -13.02 -2.51
CA GLN A 30 3.39 -11.83 -2.69
C GLN A 30 4.56 -11.80 -1.70
N PHE A 31 4.32 -12.12 -0.43
CA PHE A 31 5.37 -12.19 0.57
C PHE A 31 6.41 -13.27 0.24
N ILE A 32 5.95 -14.48 -0.10
CA ILE A 32 6.80 -15.60 -0.52
C ILE A 32 7.59 -15.23 -1.78
N SER A 33 6.94 -14.59 -2.76
CA SER A 33 7.58 -14.12 -3.99
C SER A 33 8.72 -13.16 -3.69
N VAL A 34 8.50 -12.18 -2.81
CA VAL A 34 9.54 -11.22 -2.42
C VAL A 34 10.72 -11.93 -1.76
N VAL A 35 10.47 -12.88 -0.85
CA VAL A 35 11.51 -13.63 -0.14
C VAL A 35 12.31 -14.53 -1.10
N ILE A 36 11.64 -15.33 -1.92
CA ILE A 36 12.28 -16.26 -2.87
C ILE A 36 13.11 -15.48 -3.88
N LEU A 37 12.53 -14.46 -4.54
CA LEU A 37 13.22 -13.70 -5.57
C LEU A 37 14.37 -12.86 -4.98
N ALA A 38 14.23 -12.33 -3.76
CA ALA A 38 15.34 -11.64 -3.09
C ALA A 38 16.54 -12.56 -2.84
N ARG A 39 16.30 -13.83 -2.51
CA ARG A 39 17.39 -14.81 -2.32
C ARG A 39 18.03 -15.26 -3.63
N MET A 40 17.29 -15.26 -4.73
CA MET A 40 17.79 -15.67 -6.05
C MET A 40 18.52 -14.56 -6.79
N LEU A 41 18.08 -13.31 -6.66
CA LEU A 41 18.56 -12.19 -7.47
C LEU A 41 19.53 -11.27 -6.71
N ALA A 42 20.20 -10.40 -7.46
CA ALA A 42 21.05 -9.37 -6.90
C ALA A 42 20.23 -8.10 -6.55
N PRO A 43 20.69 -7.27 -5.59
CA PRO A 43 20.06 -5.98 -5.30
C PRO A 43 19.94 -5.06 -6.51
N GLU A 44 20.93 -5.09 -7.40
CA GLU A 44 20.92 -4.34 -8.66
C GLU A 44 19.70 -4.68 -9.53
N ASP A 45 19.36 -5.97 -9.67
CA ASP A 45 18.23 -6.42 -10.48
C ASP A 45 16.91 -5.77 -10.03
N PHE A 46 16.70 -5.71 -8.71
CA PHE A 46 15.55 -5.05 -8.11
C PHE A 46 15.59 -3.54 -8.33
N GLY A 47 16.77 -2.93 -8.21
CA GLY A 47 16.99 -1.52 -8.49
C GLY A 47 16.62 -1.11 -9.91
N LEU A 48 17.04 -1.89 -10.90
CA LEU A 48 16.73 -1.59 -12.31
C LEU A 48 15.22 -1.55 -12.55
N VAL A 49 14.49 -2.55 -12.04
CA VAL A 49 13.02 -2.62 -12.20
C VAL A 49 12.31 -1.57 -11.33
N ALA A 50 12.78 -1.31 -10.12
CA ALA A 50 12.25 -0.27 -9.25
C ALA A 50 12.43 1.14 -9.83
N SER A 51 13.48 1.38 -10.62
CA SER A 51 13.75 2.66 -11.29
C SER A 51 12.69 2.99 -12.35
N VAL A 52 12.20 1.97 -13.05
CA VAL A 52 11.18 2.08 -14.10
C VAL A 52 9.77 2.12 -13.50
N GLY A 53 9.56 1.51 -12.34
CA GLY A 53 8.27 1.41 -11.64
C GLY A 53 7.47 2.71 -11.56
N PRO A 54 8.04 3.83 -11.06
CA PRO A 54 7.37 5.13 -11.02
C PRO A 54 6.89 5.61 -12.40
N ILE A 55 7.68 5.43 -13.45
CA ILE A 55 7.32 5.91 -14.79
C ILE A 55 6.10 5.12 -15.32
N ILE A 56 6.13 3.80 -15.14
CA ILE A 56 5.02 2.91 -15.50
C ILE A 56 3.77 3.24 -14.68
N ALA A 57 3.93 3.44 -13.37
CA ALA A 57 2.82 3.76 -12.48
C ALA A 57 2.20 5.11 -12.81
N PHE A 58 3.00 6.11 -13.18
CA PHE A 58 2.54 7.43 -13.61
C PHE A 58 1.67 7.36 -14.87
N VAL A 59 2.19 6.72 -15.93
CA VAL A 59 1.44 6.57 -17.18
C VAL A 59 0.23 5.66 -16.98
N GLY A 60 0.37 4.64 -16.13
CA GLY A 60 -0.71 3.74 -15.72
C GLY A 60 -1.91 4.44 -15.07
N LEU A 61 -1.74 5.66 -14.50
CA LEU A 61 -2.87 6.45 -13.99
C LEU A 61 -3.90 6.77 -15.08
N PHE A 62 -3.44 6.89 -16.33
CA PHE A 62 -4.27 7.21 -17.49
C PHE A 62 -4.83 5.96 -18.20
N GLN A 63 -4.36 4.75 -17.85
CA GLN A 63 -4.65 3.50 -18.55
C GLN A 63 -6.15 3.20 -18.67
N ASN A 64 -6.93 3.46 -17.62
CA ASN A 64 -8.36 3.14 -17.56
C ASN A 64 -9.25 4.37 -17.37
N LEU A 65 -8.66 5.56 -17.23
CA LEU A 65 -9.34 6.84 -17.03
C LEU A 65 -10.49 6.78 -15.99
N GLY A 66 -10.39 5.95 -14.95
CA GLY A 66 -11.46 5.76 -13.96
C GLY A 66 -12.77 5.12 -14.46
N LEU A 67 -12.85 4.70 -15.72
CA LEU A 67 -14.07 4.24 -16.38
C LEU A 67 -14.61 2.92 -15.83
N GLN A 68 -13.73 2.08 -15.28
CA GLN A 68 -14.14 0.84 -14.60
C GLN A 68 -15.11 1.11 -13.45
N GLN A 69 -14.86 2.15 -12.64
CA GLN A 69 -15.77 2.50 -11.54
C GLN A 69 -17.11 3.04 -12.04
N ALA A 70 -17.11 3.79 -13.15
CA ALA A 70 -18.35 4.29 -13.74
C ALA A 70 -19.28 3.14 -14.17
N VAL A 71 -18.72 2.06 -14.72
CA VAL A 71 -19.47 0.84 -15.07
C VAL A 71 -19.99 0.12 -13.84
N ILE A 72 -19.26 0.09 -12.73
CA ILE A 72 -19.71 -0.60 -11.50
C ILE A 72 -20.82 0.19 -10.80
N GLN A 73 -20.73 1.52 -10.75
CA GLN A 73 -21.62 2.35 -9.93
C GLN A 73 -22.96 2.69 -10.61
N ARG A 74 -23.03 2.75 -11.94
CA ARG A 74 -24.27 3.15 -12.64
C ARG A 74 -25.36 2.08 -12.50
N PRO A 75 -26.59 2.39 -12.04
CA PRO A 75 -27.65 1.39 -11.90
C PRO A 75 -28.02 0.70 -13.23
N GLU A 76 -28.12 1.48 -14.30
CA GLU A 76 -28.44 1.00 -15.64
C GLU A 76 -27.33 1.40 -16.62
N ILE A 77 -26.88 0.43 -17.42
CA ILE A 77 -25.88 0.65 -18.46
C ILE A 77 -26.22 -0.19 -19.69
N SER A 78 -26.36 0.48 -20.83
CA SER A 78 -26.68 -0.13 -22.11
C SER A 78 -25.45 -0.78 -22.76
N GLN A 79 -25.67 -1.77 -23.62
CA GLN A 79 -24.58 -2.43 -24.35
C GLN A 79 -23.69 -1.46 -25.17
N PRO A 80 -24.23 -0.41 -25.83
CA PRO A 80 -23.40 0.60 -26.49
C PRO A 80 -22.48 1.36 -25.53
N GLN A 81 -22.94 1.70 -24.32
CA GLN A 81 -22.12 2.35 -23.30
C GLN A 81 -21.01 1.42 -22.79
N ILE A 82 -21.31 0.13 -22.60
CA ILE A 82 -20.31 -0.89 -22.24
C ILE A 82 -19.22 -0.99 -23.33
N ASN A 83 -19.62 -1.11 -24.60
CA ASN A 83 -18.69 -1.12 -25.73
C ASN A 83 -17.86 0.17 -25.81
N GLN A 84 -18.49 1.32 -25.56
CA GLN A 84 -17.80 2.61 -25.54
C GLN A 84 -16.70 2.64 -24.48
N VAL A 85 -17.01 2.22 -23.25
CA VAL A 85 -16.04 2.16 -22.15
C VAL A 85 -14.89 1.22 -22.49
N PHE A 86 -15.18 0.06 -23.09
CA PHE A 86 -14.15 -0.88 -23.53
C PHE A 86 -13.18 -0.24 -24.52
N TRP A 87 -13.68 0.31 -25.62
CA TRP A 87 -12.84 0.83 -26.69
C TRP A 87 -12.05 2.06 -26.25
N ILE A 88 -12.62 2.91 -25.39
CA ILE A 88 -11.90 4.05 -24.81
C ILE A 88 -10.77 3.55 -23.89
N SER A 89 -11.04 2.55 -23.05
CA SER A 89 -10.01 1.98 -22.15
C SER A 89 -8.91 1.28 -22.94
N ALA A 90 -9.27 0.50 -23.97
CA ALA A 90 -8.32 -0.19 -24.85
C ALA A 90 -7.44 0.82 -25.62
N LEU A 91 -8.03 1.89 -26.16
CA LEU A 91 -7.29 2.96 -26.82
C LEU A 91 -6.37 3.70 -25.83
N ALA A 92 -6.87 4.03 -24.64
CA ALA A 92 -6.06 4.67 -23.60
C ALA A 92 -4.88 3.79 -23.17
N GLY A 93 -5.11 2.49 -22.97
CA GLY A 93 -4.06 1.51 -22.67
C GLY A 93 -3.04 1.39 -23.80
N LEU A 94 -3.49 1.35 -25.06
CA LEU A 94 -2.59 1.35 -26.22
C LEU A 94 -1.74 2.62 -26.31
N ILE A 95 -2.35 3.80 -26.12
CA ILE A 95 -1.63 5.08 -26.07
C ILE A 95 -0.61 5.07 -24.94
N CYS A 96 -0.99 4.61 -23.74
CA CYS A 96 -0.09 4.48 -22.60
C CYS A 96 1.11 3.58 -22.91
N THR A 97 0.87 2.41 -23.54
CA THR A 97 1.93 1.50 -23.95
C THR A 97 2.85 2.13 -25.00
N ILE A 98 2.31 2.81 -26.01
CA ILE A 98 3.11 3.51 -27.04
C ILE A 98 3.93 4.64 -26.42
N VAL A 99 3.33 5.42 -25.51
CA VAL A 99 4.03 6.51 -24.82
C VAL A 99 5.20 5.98 -24.00
N ILE A 100 5.01 4.90 -23.22
CA ILE A 100 6.12 4.28 -22.48
C ILE A 100 7.19 3.74 -23.44
N ALA A 101 6.80 3.08 -24.52
CA ALA A 101 7.74 2.57 -25.50
C ALA A 101 8.56 3.69 -26.15
N ALA A 102 7.93 4.81 -26.49
CA ALA A 102 8.58 5.98 -27.05
C ALA A 102 9.48 6.72 -26.03
N LEU A 103 9.10 6.72 -24.74
CA LEU A 103 9.91 7.28 -23.66
C LEU A 103 11.10 6.40 -23.29
N SER A 104 11.10 5.12 -23.67
CA SER A 104 12.11 4.14 -23.27
C SER A 104 13.57 4.59 -23.50
N PRO A 105 13.96 5.15 -24.66
CA PRO A 105 15.32 5.67 -24.86
C PRO A 105 15.63 6.87 -23.96
N ALA A 106 14.65 7.75 -23.71
CA ALA A 106 14.82 8.89 -22.80
C ALA A 106 15.00 8.42 -21.34
N VAL A 107 14.30 7.36 -20.92
CA VAL A 107 14.48 6.73 -19.61
C VAL A 107 15.89 6.15 -19.48
N SER A 108 16.38 5.46 -20.51
CA SER A 108 17.74 4.92 -20.56
C SER A 108 18.79 6.02 -20.50
N ALA A 109 18.62 7.10 -21.26
CA ALA A 109 19.51 8.28 -21.20
C ALA A 109 19.45 8.98 -19.83
N PHE A 110 18.26 9.07 -19.22
CA PHE A 110 18.09 9.67 -17.91
C PHE A 110 18.85 8.90 -16.82
N TYR A 111 18.75 7.57 -16.80
CA TYR A 111 19.46 6.74 -15.81
C TYR A 111 20.91 6.41 -16.20
N GLY A 112 21.30 6.63 -17.47
CA GLY A 112 22.65 6.32 -17.96
C GLY A 112 22.92 4.82 -18.14
N ASP A 113 21.88 4.01 -18.35
CA ASP A 113 21.97 2.55 -18.45
C ASP A 113 21.16 2.02 -19.64
N ALA A 114 21.84 1.36 -20.59
CA ALA A 114 21.23 0.82 -21.81
C ALA A 114 20.17 -0.26 -21.53
N ARG A 115 20.31 -1.02 -20.44
CA ARG A 115 19.38 -2.10 -20.04
C ARG A 115 17.96 -1.57 -19.78
N MET A 116 17.85 -0.32 -19.34
CA MET A 116 16.58 0.36 -19.07
C MET A 116 15.67 0.41 -20.29
N THR A 117 16.23 0.44 -21.50
CA THR A 117 15.43 0.48 -22.73
C THR A 117 14.57 -0.79 -22.84
N GLY A 118 15.19 -1.96 -22.66
CA GLY A 118 14.50 -3.24 -22.74
C GLY A 118 13.49 -3.43 -21.60
N ILE A 119 13.88 -3.06 -20.37
CA ILE A 119 13.02 -3.16 -19.19
C ILE A 119 11.76 -2.27 -19.36
N THR A 120 11.95 -1.02 -19.80
CA THR A 120 10.84 -0.07 -19.98
C THR A 120 9.89 -0.51 -21.08
N LEU A 121 10.41 -1.01 -22.21
CA LEU A 121 9.60 -1.55 -23.30
C LEU A 121 8.76 -2.75 -22.84
N ALA A 122 9.38 -3.72 -22.16
CA ALA A 122 8.69 -4.90 -21.69
C ALA A 122 7.67 -4.61 -20.58
N ALA A 123 7.95 -3.63 -19.71
CA ALA A 123 7.02 -3.17 -18.69
C ALA A 123 5.81 -2.40 -19.24
N ALA A 124 5.83 -1.99 -20.52
CA ALA A 124 4.71 -1.33 -21.18
C ALA A 124 3.57 -2.29 -21.56
N MET A 125 3.89 -3.56 -21.83
CA MET A 125 2.91 -4.57 -22.27
C MET A 125 1.78 -4.83 -21.26
N PRO A 126 2.06 -4.97 -19.94
CA PRO A 126 1.02 -5.09 -18.93
C PRO A 126 -0.03 -3.95 -18.94
N LEU A 127 0.33 -2.74 -19.41
CA LEU A 127 -0.63 -1.63 -19.52
C LEU A 127 -1.69 -1.91 -20.60
N LEU A 128 -1.30 -2.45 -21.75
CA LEU A 128 -2.27 -2.83 -22.78
C LEU A 128 -3.14 -3.99 -22.30
N LEU A 129 -2.52 -5.05 -21.78
CA LEU A 129 -3.23 -6.25 -21.31
C LEU A 129 -4.22 -5.92 -20.20
N GLY A 130 -3.82 -5.09 -19.23
CA GLY A 130 -4.68 -4.65 -18.14
C GLY A 130 -5.86 -3.81 -18.62
N SER A 131 -5.68 -3.00 -19.67
CA SER A 131 -6.76 -2.18 -20.24
C SER A 131 -7.81 -3.02 -20.99
N LEU A 132 -7.37 -4.13 -21.60
CA LEU A 132 -8.26 -5.10 -22.25
C LEU A 132 -8.98 -6.00 -21.23
N ALA A 133 -8.37 -6.25 -20.07
CA ALA A 133 -8.98 -7.00 -18.97
C ALA A 133 -9.93 -6.14 -18.12
N ALA A 134 -9.77 -4.81 -18.17
CA ALA A 134 -10.45 -3.82 -17.35
C ALA A 134 -11.97 -3.99 -17.28
N LEU A 135 -12.63 -3.99 -18.45
CA LEU A 135 -14.08 -4.05 -18.52
C LEU A 135 -14.61 -5.43 -18.10
N PRO A 136 -14.08 -6.57 -18.59
CA PRO A 136 -14.46 -7.88 -18.08
C PRO A 136 -14.38 -7.98 -16.54
N LEU A 137 -13.29 -7.50 -15.94
CA LEU A 137 -13.16 -7.46 -14.48
C LEU A 137 -14.23 -6.58 -13.82
N ALA A 138 -14.53 -5.41 -14.40
CA ALA A 138 -15.58 -4.52 -13.93
C ALA A 138 -16.98 -5.16 -14.03
N LEU A 139 -17.27 -5.91 -15.10
CA LEU A 139 -18.54 -6.63 -15.28
C LEU A 139 -18.68 -7.77 -14.26
N MET A 140 -17.62 -8.54 -13.98
CA MET A 140 -17.65 -9.56 -12.92
C MET A 140 -17.91 -8.93 -11.55
N ASN A 141 -17.27 -7.78 -11.27
CA ASN A 141 -17.46 -7.06 -10.01
C ASN A 141 -18.89 -6.54 -9.87
N ARG A 142 -19.41 -5.88 -10.91
CA ARG A 142 -20.80 -5.42 -11.01
C ARG A 142 -21.80 -6.54 -10.79
N ASN A 143 -21.56 -7.70 -11.40
CA ASN A 143 -22.44 -8.87 -11.30
C ASN A 143 -22.20 -9.71 -10.02
N LEU A 144 -21.42 -9.20 -9.06
CA LEU A 144 -21.12 -9.84 -7.78
C LEU A 144 -20.47 -11.24 -7.93
N GLN A 145 -19.75 -11.47 -9.03
CA GLN A 145 -19.04 -12.72 -9.32
C GLN A 145 -17.70 -12.80 -8.57
N PHE A 146 -17.73 -12.52 -7.26
CA PHE A 146 -16.54 -12.43 -6.42
C PHE A 146 -15.71 -13.72 -6.39
N GLY A 147 -16.33 -14.89 -6.59
CA GLY A 147 -15.60 -16.14 -6.70
C GLY A 147 -14.76 -16.27 -7.97
N GLN A 148 -15.27 -15.79 -9.11
CA GLN A 148 -14.49 -15.79 -10.36
C GLN A 148 -13.36 -14.75 -10.29
N LEU A 149 -13.63 -13.59 -9.68
CA LEU A 149 -12.59 -12.59 -9.39
C LEU A 149 -11.49 -13.15 -8.48
N ALA A 150 -11.87 -13.83 -7.39
CA ALA A 150 -10.94 -14.47 -6.46
C ALA A 150 -10.07 -15.53 -7.14
N ILE A 151 -10.67 -16.40 -7.96
CA ILE A 151 -9.94 -17.44 -8.71
C ILE A 151 -8.96 -16.78 -9.69
N ASN A 152 -9.41 -15.76 -10.44
CA ASN A 152 -8.57 -15.04 -11.39
C ASN A 152 -7.38 -14.34 -10.70
N ASP A 153 -7.60 -13.72 -9.54
CA ASP A 153 -6.56 -13.07 -8.75
C ASP A 153 -5.50 -14.06 -8.23
N VAL A 154 -5.94 -15.21 -7.71
CA VAL A 154 -5.03 -16.26 -7.22
C VAL A 154 -4.26 -16.89 -8.38
N ALA A 155 -4.94 -17.22 -9.50
CA ALA A 155 -4.30 -17.78 -10.69
C ALA A 155 -3.25 -16.81 -11.28
N THR A 156 -3.58 -15.51 -11.33
CA THR A 156 -2.65 -14.46 -11.74
C THR A 156 -1.40 -14.42 -10.85
N ALA A 157 -1.59 -14.46 -9.53
CA ALA A 157 -0.48 -14.40 -8.58
C ALA A 157 0.42 -15.65 -8.68
N LEU A 158 -0.17 -16.84 -8.81
CA LEU A 158 0.57 -18.11 -8.98
C LEU A 158 1.33 -18.15 -10.32
N ALA A 159 0.68 -17.76 -11.41
CA ALA A 159 1.31 -17.73 -12.73
C ALA A 159 2.48 -16.73 -12.77
N GLY A 160 2.29 -15.54 -12.20
CA GLY A 160 3.35 -14.54 -12.11
C GLY A 160 4.52 -14.99 -11.24
N LEU A 161 4.25 -15.62 -10.09
CA LEU A 161 5.29 -16.19 -9.23
C LEU A 161 6.04 -17.32 -9.94
N GLY A 162 5.33 -18.28 -10.53
CA GLY A 162 5.92 -19.41 -11.24
C GLY A 162 6.81 -18.96 -12.40
N ALA A 163 6.32 -18.01 -13.21
CA ALA A 163 7.09 -17.45 -14.32
C ALA A 163 8.33 -16.68 -13.85
N ALA A 164 8.24 -15.92 -12.76
CA ALA A 164 9.38 -15.21 -12.18
C ALA A 164 10.44 -16.19 -11.64
N ILE A 165 10.03 -17.22 -10.89
CA ILE A 165 10.95 -18.24 -10.36
C ILE A 165 11.62 -19.01 -11.50
N ALA A 166 10.84 -19.44 -12.50
CA ALA A 166 11.38 -20.14 -13.66
C ALA A 166 12.42 -19.29 -14.41
N ALA A 167 12.11 -18.01 -14.64
CA ALA A 167 13.04 -17.08 -15.27
C ALA A 167 14.31 -16.83 -14.43
N ALA A 168 14.17 -16.72 -13.10
CA ALA A 168 15.31 -16.55 -12.20
C ALA A 168 16.19 -17.80 -12.18
N TYR A 169 15.60 -19.00 -12.19
CA TYR A 169 16.32 -20.27 -12.26
C TYR A 169 17.05 -20.46 -13.59
N ALA A 170 16.47 -19.96 -14.68
CA ALA A 170 17.12 -19.92 -16.00
C ALA A 170 18.24 -18.87 -16.11
N GLY A 171 18.57 -18.15 -15.03
CA GLY A 171 19.67 -17.18 -15.02
C GLY A 171 19.33 -15.86 -15.71
N LEU A 172 18.05 -15.53 -15.93
CA LEU A 172 17.64 -14.31 -16.65
C LEU A 172 17.76 -13.02 -15.81
N GLY A 173 18.23 -13.09 -14.56
CA GLY A 173 18.48 -11.93 -13.69
C GLY A 173 17.25 -11.03 -13.54
N TYR A 174 17.42 -9.71 -13.72
CA TYR A 174 16.34 -8.72 -13.67
C TYR A 174 15.13 -9.01 -14.59
N TRP A 175 15.28 -9.78 -15.68
CA TRP A 175 14.14 -10.14 -16.54
C TRP A 175 13.10 -10.98 -15.81
N SER A 176 13.49 -11.74 -14.79
CA SER A 176 12.55 -12.50 -13.95
C SER A 176 11.50 -11.60 -13.27
N LEU A 177 11.91 -10.38 -12.87
CA LEU A 177 11.04 -9.38 -12.25
C LEU A 177 10.12 -8.68 -13.25
N VAL A 178 10.38 -8.79 -14.55
CA VAL A 178 9.55 -8.25 -15.64
C VAL A 178 8.61 -9.32 -16.20
N ILE A 179 9.11 -10.54 -16.38
CA ILE A 179 8.36 -11.69 -16.91
C ILE A 179 7.22 -12.09 -15.97
N GLY A 180 7.45 -12.08 -14.65
CA GLY A 180 6.42 -12.44 -13.67
C GLY A 180 5.14 -11.59 -13.82
N PRO A 181 5.22 -10.25 -13.68
CA PRO A 181 4.09 -9.37 -13.90
C PRO A 181 3.45 -9.49 -15.29
N ALA A 182 4.26 -9.69 -16.35
CA ALA A 182 3.75 -9.88 -17.71
C ALA A 182 2.92 -11.18 -17.85
N ALA A 183 3.43 -12.30 -17.35
CA ALA A 183 2.71 -13.58 -17.31
C ALA A 183 1.42 -13.47 -16.49
N GLY A 184 1.49 -12.79 -15.33
CA GLY A 184 0.31 -12.48 -14.52
C GLY A 184 -0.74 -11.69 -15.32
N ALA A 185 -0.34 -10.63 -16.01
CA ALA A 185 -1.25 -9.81 -16.82
C ALA A 185 -1.92 -10.60 -17.96
N VAL A 186 -1.19 -11.54 -18.59
CA VAL A 186 -1.76 -12.46 -19.59
C VAL A 186 -2.82 -13.36 -18.96
N VAL A 187 -2.53 -13.97 -17.82
CA VAL A 187 -3.48 -14.83 -17.10
C VAL A 187 -4.71 -14.04 -16.63
N THR A 188 -4.52 -12.83 -16.11
CA THR A 188 -5.60 -11.92 -15.75
C THR A 188 -6.52 -11.65 -16.94
N LEU A 189 -5.94 -11.33 -18.10
CA LEU A 189 -6.70 -11.06 -19.32
C LEU A 189 -7.50 -12.29 -19.75
N LEU A 190 -6.85 -13.43 -19.92
CA LEU A 190 -7.50 -14.66 -20.37
C LEU A 190 -8.58 -15.10 -19.38
N GLY A 191 -8.28 -15.11 -18.09
CA GLY A 191 -9.22 -15.50 -17.05
C GLY A 191 -10.45 -14.58 -17.02
N ALA A 192 -10.27 -13.27 -17.12
CA ALA A 192 -11.38 -12.33 -17.11
C ALA A 192 -12.31 -12.48 -18.35
N TRP A 193 -11.75 -12.71 -19.53
CA TRP A 193 -12.52 -12.91 -20.76
C TRP A 193 -13.24 -14.26 -20.80
N LEU A 194 -12.59 -15.33 -20.36
CA LEU A 194 -13.19 -16.67 -20.27
C LEU A 194 -14.33 -16.70 -19.24
N ALA A 195 -14.17 -16.00 -18.12
CA ALA A 195 -15.14 -15.92 -17.05
C ALA A 195 -16.40 -15.12 -17.42
N THR A 196 -16.23 -13.91 -17.98
CA THR A 196 -17.36 -13.05 -18.34
C THR A 196 -18.13 -13.50 -19.57
N ARG A 197 -17.46 -14.19 -20.51
CA ARG A 197 -18.00 -14.58 -21.84
C ARG A 197 -18.58 -13.40 -22.65
N TRP A 198 -18.28 -12.16 -22.23
CA TRP A 198 -18.69 -10.96 -22.93
C TRP A 198 -17.77 -10.72 -24.12
N LYS A 199 -18.33 -10.24 -25.23
CA LYS A 199 -17.58 -9.89 -26.44
C LYS A 199 -17.83 -8.42 -26.80
N PRO A 200 -16.78 -7.65 -27.13
CA PRO A 200 -16.94 -6.28 -27.56
C PRO A 200 -17.71 -6.22 -28.88
N GLY A 201 -18.75 -5.38 -28.90
CA GLY A 201 -19.40 -4.97 -30.13
C GLY A 201 -18.65 -3.82 -30.81
N ARG A 202 -19.28 -3.22 -31.83
CA ARG A 202 -18.70 -2.07 -32.55
C ARG A 202 -18.47 -0.87 -31.61
N PRO A 203 -17.43 -0.05 -31.84
CA PRO A 203 -17.24 1.19 -31.11
C PRO A 203 -18.48 2.08 -31.21
N SER A 204 -18.96 2.61 -30.09
CA SER A 204 -20.02 3.61 -30.11
C SER A 204 -19.44 4.95 -30.57
N VAL A 205 -20.06 5.57 -31.57
CA VAL A 205 -19.69 6.92 -32.06
C VAL A 205 -20.16 8.01 -31.10
N LYS A 206 -21.22 7.73 -30.31
CA LYS A 206 -21.73 8.67 -29.31
C LYS A 206 -20.94 8.52 -28.02
N VAL A 207 -20.20 9.57 -27.68
CA VAL A 207 -19.40 9.64 -26.46
C VAL A 207 -20.20 10.33 -25.36
N GLU A 208 -20.56 9.59 -24.31
CA GLU A 208 -21.28 10.19 -23.19
C GLU A 208 -20.34 11.02 -22.29
N ARG A 209 -20.55 12.34 -22.28
CA ARG A 209 -19.70 13.31 -21.58
C ARG A 209 -19.64 13.10 -20.07
N GLU A 210 -20.73 12.62 -19.46
CA GLU A 210 -20.80 12.38 -18.02
C GLU A 210 -19.83 11.29 -17.58
N ILE A 211 -19.81 10.15 -18.28
CA ILE A 211 -18.89 9.03 -18.03
C ILE A 211 -17.43 9.52 -18.12
N LEU A 212 -17.11 10.30 -19.16
CA LEU A 212 -15.76 10.86 -19.32
C LEU A 212 -15.39 11.86 -18.23
N SER A 213 -16.32 12.74 -17.84
CA SER A 213 -16.07 13.77 -16.82
C SER A 213 -15.80 13.14 -15.44
N PHE A 214 -16.54 12.09 -15.08
CA PHE A 214 -16.29 11.30 -13.88
C PHE A 214 -14.87 10.69 -13.89
N GLY A 215 -14.52 10.05 -15.01
CA GLY A 215 -13.21 9.44 -15.20
C GLY A 215 -12.05 10.43 -15.11
N ALA A 216 -12.20 11.59 -15.74
CA ALA A 216 -11.21 12.67 -15.74
C ALA A 216 -10.99 13.24 -14.33
N ASN A 217 -12.07 13.49 -13.57
CA ASN A 217 -11.98 13.98 -12.19
C ASN A 217 -11.24 13.00 -11.28
N LEU A 218 -11.53 11.70 -11.40
CA LEU A 218 -10.86 10.66 -10.62
C LEU A 218 -9.37 10.53 -10.99
N THR A 219 -9.05 10.62 -12.28
CA THR A 219 -7.67 10.59 -12.77
C THR A 219 -6.87 11.80 -12.26
N GLY A 220 -7.46 13.00 -12.32
CA GLY A 220 -6.85 14.22 -11.80
C GLY A 220 -6.56 14.16 -10.29
N PHE A 221 -7.45 13.55 -9.50
CA PHE A 221 -7.20 13.31 -8.07
C PHE A 221 -6.02 12.36 -7.81
N ASN A 222 -5.91 11.28 -8.60
CA ASN A 222 -4.81 10.33 -8.46
C ASN A 222 -3.45 10.96 -8.86
N LEU A 223 -3.44 11.85 -9.85
CA LEU A 223 -2.24 12.55 -10.32
C LEU A 223 -1.59 13.39 -9.20
N VAL A 224 -2.40 14.13 -8.45
CA VAL A 224 -1.92 14.98 -7.34
C VAL A 224 -1.24 14.15 -6.24
N ASN A 225 -1.71 12.92 -6.00
CA ASN A 225 -1.18 12.04 -4.95
C ASN A 225 0.06 11.25 -5.39
N PHE A 226 0.32 11.16 -6.70
CA PHE A 226 1.34 10.27 -7.27
C PHE A 226 2.77 10.73 -6.95
N PHE A 227 3.09 11.98 -7.26
CA PHE A 227 4.46 12.50 -7.19
C PHE A 227 5.03 12.42 -5.77
N SER A 228 4.21 12.67 -4.76
CA SER A 228 4.63 12.66 -3.34
C SER A 228 5.08 11.28 -2.84
N ARG A 229 4.70 10.19 -3.52
CA ARG A 229 4.94 8.81 -3.06
C ARG A 229 5.99 8.04 -3.86
N ASN A 230 6.45 8.60 -4.98
CA ASN A 230 7.34 7.89 -5.90
C ASN A 230 8.62 8.66 -6.21
N LEU A 231 8.75 9.90 -5.71
CA LEU A 231 9.90 10.73 -6.01
C LEU A 231 11.18 10.23 -5.33
N ASP A 232 11.08 9.59 -4.17
CA ASP A 232 12.20 8.89 -3.51
C ASP A 232 12.84 7.85 -4.43
N ASN A 233 12.05 6.97 -5.03
CA ASN A 233 12.56 5.93 -5.92
C ASN A 233 13.27 6.51 -7.16
N ILE A 234 12.70 7.56 -7.77
CA ILE A 234 13.29 8.24 -8.92
C ILE A 234 14.62 8.90 -8.54
N LEU A 235 14.63 9.62 -7.42
CA LEU A 235 15.81 10.36 -6.94
C LEU A 235 16.95 9.41 -6.56
N ILE A 236 16.67 8.36 -5.78
CA ILE A 236 17.68 7.37 -5.39
C ILE A 236 18.21 6.64 -6.63
N GLY A 237 17.33 6.20 -7.54
CA GLY A 237 17.77 5.52 -8.77
C GLY A 237 18.70 6.38 -9.63
N LYS A 238 18.44 7.69 -9.74
CA LYS A 238 19.25 8.61 -10.54
C LYS A 238 20.59 8.98 -9.89
N PHE A 239 20.58 9.29 -8.59
CA PHE A 239 21.74 9.88 -7.91
C PHE A 239 22.58 8.86 -7.13
N SER A 240 21.97 7.81 -6.62
CA SER A 240 22.63 6.73 -5.88
C SER A 240 22.83 5.44 -6.68
N GLY A 241 22.15 5.31 -7.81
CA GLY A 241 22.24 4.14 -8.69
C GLY A 241 21.33 2.97 -8.29
N PRO A 242 21.31 1.90 -9.10
CA PRO A 242 20.35 0.81 -8.98
C PRO A 242 20.56 -0.05 -7.72
N VAL A 243 21.80 -0.28 -7.28
CA VAL A 243 22.06 -1.11 -6.08
C VAL A 243 21.43 -0.50 -4.83
N GLU A 244 21.69 0.79 -4.57
CA GLU A 244 21.07 1.51 -3.44
C GLU A 244 19.55 1.56 -3.56
N LEU A 245 19.01 1.78 -4.77
CA LEU A 245 17.56 1.75 -4.99
C LEU A 245 16.97 0.37 -4.72
N GLY A 246 17.67 -0.70 -5.07
CA GLY A 246 17.28 -2.07 -4.76
C GLY A 246 17.16 -2.29 -3.26
N TYR A 247 18.14 -1.82 -2.48
CA TYR A 247 18.08 -1.88 -1.01
C TYR A 247 16.93 -1.06 -0.45
N TYR A 248 16.73 0.17 -0.96
CA TYR A 248 15.65 1.05 -0.53
C TYR A 248 14.26 0.48 -0.84
N ASP A 249 14.04 -0.01 -2.06
CA ASP A 249 12.76 -0.60 -2.49
C ASP A 249 12.37 -1.80 -1.62
N ARG A 250 13.34 -2.66 -1.26
CA ARG A 250 13.10 -3.79 -0.34
C ARG A 250 12.74 -3.34 1.07
N ALA A 251 13.50 -2.38 1.63
CA ALA A 251 13.19 -1.81 2.94
C ALA A 251 11.77 -1.20 2.96
N TYR A 252 11.44 -0.42 1.94
CA TYR A 252 10.17 0.28 1.82
C TYR A 252 8.98 -0.68 1.69
N LYS A 253 9.10 -1.71 0.85
CA LYS A 253 8.05 -2.74 0.68
C LYS A 253 7.83 -3.56 1.95
N LEU A 254 8.91 -3.94 2.64
CA LEU A 254 8.82 -4.67 3.91
C LEU A 254 8.04 -3.86 4.96
N LEU A 255 8.25 -2.54 5.01
CA LEU A 255 7.55 -1.65 5.94
C LEU A 255 6.08 -1.43 5.55
N LEU A 256 5.80 -1.15 4.29
CA LEU A 256 4.45 -0.77 3.85
C LEU A 256 3.46 -1.93 3.88
N PHE A 257 3.94 -3.16 3.72
CA PHE A 257 3.10 -4.35 3.64
C PHE A 257 2.10 -4.48 4.82
N PRO A 258 2.52 -4.48 6.10
CA PRO A 258 1.58 -4.53 7.22
C PRO A 258 0.68 -3.28 7.31
N LEU A 259 1.23 -2.10 7.03
CA LEU A 259 0.51 -0.82 7.15
C LEU A 259 -0.68 -0.74 6.18
N GLN A 260 -0.49 -1.14 4.92
CA GLN A 260 -1.53 -1.06 3.90
C GLN A 260 -2.67 -2.05 4.14
N ASN A 261 -2.34 -3.26 4.61
CA ASN A 261 -3.33 -4.32 4.82
C ASN A 261 -4.22 -4.09 6.06
N ILE A 262 -3.76 -3.30 7.03
CA ILE A 262 -4.55 -2.98 8.23
C ILE A 262 -5.37 -1.68 8.06
N ASN A 263 -4.77 -0.60 7.54
CA ASN A 263 -5.42 0.71 7.50
C ASN A 263 -6.56 0.82 6.47
N GLN A 264 -6.45 0.14 5.32
CA GLN A 264 -7.44 0.22 4.24
C GLN A 264 -8.82 -0.34 4.65
N PRO A 265 -8.93 -1.59 5.16
CA PRO A 265 -10.22 -2.12 5.62
C PRO A 265 -10.83 -1.27 6.75
N LEU A 266 -9.99 -0.83 7.69
CA LEU A 266 -10.44 -0.02 8.81
C LEU A 266 -11.03 1.32 8.35
N SER A 267 -10.40 1.98 7.37
CA SER A 267 -10.91 3.24 6.81
C SER A 267 -12.31 3.10 6.18
N ARG A 268 -12.58 1.98 5.49
CA ARG A 268 -13.90 1.71 4.87
C ARG A 268 -15.02 1.55 5.89
N LEU A 269 -14.69 1.09 7.11
CA LEU A 269 -15.64 0.92 8.20
C LEU A 269 -15.80 2.20 9.04
N MET A 270 -14.69 2.85 9.37
CA MET A 270 -14.69 3.97 10.31
C MET A 270 -15.28 5.25 9.73
N VAL A 271 -15.05 5.56 8.45
CA VAL A 271 -15.57 6.79 7.84
C VAL A 271 -17.11 6.84 7.88
N PRO A 272 -17.85 5.79 7.45
CA PRO A 272 -19.32 5.79 7.57
C PRO A 272 -19.81 5.87 9.02
N LEU A 273 -19.18 5.13 9.95
CA LEU A 273 -19.58 5.12 11.36
C LEU A 273 -19.40 6.49 12.01
N LEU A 274 -18.24 7.12 11.79
CA LEU A 274 -17.92 8.45 12.29
C LEU A 274 -18.81 9.53 11.65
N SER A 275 -19.17 9.40 10.37
CA SER A 275 -20.07 10.33 9.69
C SER A 275 -21.48 10.32 10.29
N ARG A 276 -21.99 9.16 10.72
CA ARG A 276 -23.32 9.06 11.37
C ARG A 276 -23.41 9.75 12.73
N ILE A 277 -22.27 9.91 13.41
CA ILE A 277 -22.18 10.56 14.72
C ILE A 277 -21.40 11.87 14.65
N GLN A 278 -21.23 12.46 13.46
CA GLN A 278 -20.38 13.63 13.23
C GLN A 278 -20.77 14.85 14.09
N ASP A 279 -22.06 14.99 14.37
CA ASP A 279 -22.63 16.10 15.15
C ASP A 279 -22.52 15.86 16.68
N ASP A 280 -22.42 14.60 17.11
CA ASP A 280 -22.19 14.21 18.50
C ASP A 280 -20.68 14.18 18.80
N LYS A 281 -20.12 15.39 19.01
CA LYS A 281 -18.68 15.61 19.20
C LYS A 281 -18.05 14.72 20.30
N PRO A 282 -18.63 14.58 21.51
CA PRO A 282 -18.08 13.71 22.54
C PRO A 282 -18.01 12.24 22.09
N ARG A 283 -19.09 11.71 21.52
CA ARG A 283 -19.16 10.32 21.06
C ARG A 283 -18.24 10.06 19.88
N PHE A 284 -18.11 11.02 18.97
CA PHE A 284 -17.14 10.96 17.87
C PHE A 284 -15.72 10.84 18.40
N ARG A 285 -15.33 11.73 19.33
CA ARG A 285 -13.99 11.74 19.93
C ARG A 285 -13.70 10.41 20.62
N GLU A 286 -14.63 9.90 21.40
CA GLU A 286 -14.48 8.62 22.10
C GLU A 286 -14.27 7.45 21.14
N LEU A 287 -15.13 7.32 20.12
CA LEU A 287 -15.01 6.25 19.13
C LEU A 287 -13.70 6.35 18.34
N TYR A 288 -13.32 7.56 17.91
CA TYR A 288 -12.07 7.80 17.18
C TYR A 288 -10.83 7.44 18.03
N LEU A 289 -10.77 7.89 19.28
CA LEU A 289 -9.62 7.62 20.15
C LEU A 289 -9.54 6.14 20.53
N ARG A 290 -10.67 5.49 20.82
CA ARG A 290 -10.71 4.05 21.09
C ARG A 290 -10.16 3.26 19.90
N THR A 291 -10.61 3.56 18.69
CA THR A 291 -10.11 2.89 17.48
C THR A 291 -8.62 3.14 17.28
N ASN A 292 -8.14 4.37 17.48
CA ASN A 292 -6.72 4.67 17.33
C ASN A 292 -5.84 4.02 18.41
N TRP A 293 -6.29 3.90 19.65
CA TRP A 293 -5.56 3.16 20.69
C TRP A 293 -5.37 1.70 20.31
N LEU A 294 -6.42 1.05 19.81
CA LEU A 294 -6.37 -0.35 19.37
C LEU A 294 -5.51 -0.52 18.12
N LEU A 295 -5.70 0.36 17.12
CA LEU A 295 -4.89 0.37 15.91
C LEU A 295 -3.40 0.53 16.24
N ALA A 296 -3.07 1.50 17.09
CA ALA A 296 -1.71 1.76 17.49
C ALA A 296 -1.12 0.57 18.27
N PHE A 297 -1.88 -0.05 19.18
CA PHE A 297 -1.44 -1.23 19.92
C PHE A 297 -1.14 -2.43 19.02
N VAL A 298 -1.96 -2.66 17.99
CA VAL A 298 -1.76 -3.77 17.06
C VAL A 298 -0.55 -3.53 16.17
N THR A 299 -0.33 -2.29 15.73
CA THR A 299 0.63 -1.97 14.66
C THR A 299 1.98 -1.47 15.16
N VAL A 300 2.02 -0.53 16.11
CA VAL A 300 3.24 0.15 16.54
C VAL A 300 4.25 -0.80 17.19
N PRO A 301 3.87 -1.72 18.10
CA PRO A 301 4.81 -2.68 18.67
C PRO A 301 5.38 -3.65 17.63
N GLY A 302 4.58 -4.03 16.62
CA GLY A 302 5.05 -4.86 15.51
C GLY A 302 6.09 -4.13 14.65
N ILE A 303 5.84 -2.86 14.33
CA ILE A 303 6.82 -2.02 13.60
C ILE A 303 8.07 -1.81 14.44
N ALA A 304 7.93 -1.53 15.74
CA ALA A 304 9.04 -1.39 16.66
C ALA A 304 9.89 -2.67 16.72
N ALA A 305 9.27 -3.83 16.86
CA ALA A 305 9.96 -5.12 16.87
C ALA A 305 10.76 -5.37 15.60
N LEU A 306 10.16 -5.12 14.44
CA LEU A 306 10.85 -5.26 13.15
C LEU A 306 12.00 -4.25 13.02
N THR A 307 11.83 -3.04 13.53
CA THR A 307 12.85 -1.97 13.52
C THR A 307 14.02 -2.32 14.43
N ILE A 308 13.75 -2.80 15.65
CA ILE A 308 14.75 -3.23 16.64
C ILE A 308 15.54 -4.42 16.09
N ALA A 309 14.85 -5.40 15.50
CA ALA A 309 15.46 -6.60 14.92
C ALA A 309 15.71 -6.48 13.41
N ALA A 310 15.97 -5.27 12.89
CA ALA A 310 16.07 -5.04 11.45
C ALA A 310 17.09 -5.94 10.75
N GLU A 311 18.30 -6.07 11.32
CA GLU A 311 19.36 -6.92 10.79
C GLU A 311 18.99 -8.42 10.83
N PRO A 312 18.60 -9.01 11.98
CA PRO A 312 18.11 -10.39 12.04
C PRO A 312 16.95 -10.67 11.06
N VAL A 313 15.99 -9.76 10.96
CA VAL A 313 14.83 -9.90 10.07
C VAL A 313 15.27 -9.89 8.62
N VAL A 314 16.15 -8.98 8.21
CA VAL A 314 16.68 -8.91 6.85
C VAL A 314 17.51 -10.16 6.53
N ALA A 315 18.35 -10.62 7.44
CA ALA A 315 19.15 -11.84 7.27
C ALA A 315 18.25 -13.09 7.12
N ILE A 316 17.18 -13.21 7.91
CA ILE A 316 16.20 -14.31 7.78
C ILE A 316 15.46 -14.24 6.45
N LEU A 317 14.97 -13.06 6.06
CA LEU A 317 14.10 -12.96 4.89
C LEU A 317 14.91 -12.98 3.60
N PHE A 318 15.91 -12.13 3.47
CA PHE A 318 16.61 -11.89 2.22
C PHE A 318 18.02 -12.52 2.19
N GLY A 319 18.65 -12.71 3.34
CA GLY A 319 19.99 -13.28 3.48
C GLY A 319 21.10 -12.21 3.59
N GLU A 320 22.32 -12.67 3.87
CA GLU A 320 23.48 -11.81 4.21
C GLU A 320 23.82 -10.74 3.15
N ARG A 321 23.60 -11.05 1.87
CA ARG A 321 23.86 -10.10 0.75
C ARG A 321 22.98 -8.83 0.82
N TRP A 322 21.93 -8.85 1.65
CA TRP A 322 20.95 -7.79 1.79
C TRP A 322 21.11 -7.00 3.09
N LEU A 323 22.14 -7.23 3.91
CA LEU A 323 22.30 -6.54 5.19
C LEU A 323 22.30 -5.00 5.07
N ALA A 324 22.72 -4.44 3.93
CA ALA A 324 22.61 -3.00 3.66
C ALA A 324 21.16 -2.46 3.66
N VAL A 325 20.14 -3.33 3.57
CA VAL A 325 18.72 -3.00 3.76
C VAL A 325 18.42 -2.63 5.21
N ALA A 326 19.09 -3.25 6.18
CA ALA A 326 18.79 -3.11 7.60
C ALA A 326 18.82 -1.65 8.10
N PRO A 327 19.87 -0.82 7.84
CA PRO A 327 19.87 0.56 8.29
C PRO A 327 18.78 1.42 7.61
N ILE A 328 18.49 1.18 6.33
CA ILE A 328 17.41 1.88 5.62
C ILE A 328 16.06 1.50 6.22
N PHE A 329 15.85 0.20 6.44
CA PHE A 329 14.64 -0.35 7.04
C PHE A 329 14.43 0.16 8.46
N ALA A 330 15.48 0.30 9.26
CA ALA A 330 15.39 0.85 10.61
C ALA A 330 14.91 2.30 10.60
N TRP A 331 15.48 3.17 9.76
CA TRP A 331 15.02 4.56 9.63
C TRP A 331 13.60 4.68 9.09
N LEU A 332 13.24 3.88 8.07
CA LEU A 332 11.88 3.82 7.59
C LEU A 332 10.92 3.29 8.67
N GLY A 333 11.36 2.31 9.48
CA GLY A 333 10.63 1.77 10.62
C GLY A 333 10.31 2.84 11.67
N ILE A 334 11.29 3.69 12.01
CA ILE A 334 11.10 4.87 12.86
C ILE A 334 10.04 5.80 12.25
N ALA A 335 10.12 6.11 10.95
CA ALA A 335 9.07 6.88 10.27
C ALA A 335 7.70 6.16 10.29
N GLY A 336 7.70 4.83 10.24
CA GLY A 336 6.53 3.96 10.24
C GLY A 336 5.76 3.98 11.55
N LEU A 337 6.41 4.22 12.70
CA LEU A 337 5.76 4.29 14.01
C LEU A 337 4.67 5.38 14.06
N MET A 338 4.84 6.48 13.32
CA MET A 338 3.85 7.56 13.29
C MET A 338 2.68 7.30 12.34
N GLN A 339 2.85 6.44 11.34
CA GLN A 339 1.93 6.29 10.22
C GLN A 339 0.54 5.76 10.59
N PRO A 340 0.38 4.70 11.42
CA PRO A 340 -0.92 4.12 11.72
C PRO A 340 -1.92 5.19 12.20
N VAL A 341 -1.54 5.97 13.21
CA VAL A 341 -2.37 7.01 13.80
C VAL A 341 -2.49 8.23 12.88
N SER A 342 -1.41 8.65 12.21
CA SER A 342 -1.45 9.82 11.31
C SER A 342 -2.37 9.59 10.11
N SER A 343 -2.46 8.35 9.61
CA SER A 343 -3.31 8.02 8.46
C SER A 343 -4.81 8.15 8.74
N THR A 344 -5.25 8.02 10.01
CA THR A 344 -6.66 8.11 10.40
C THR A 344 -7.16 9.55 10.49
N THR A 345 -6.27 10.54 10.50
CA THR A 345 -6.61 11.96 10.51
C THR A 345 -7.42 12.40 9.29
N GLY A 346 -7.23 11.69 8.17
CA GLY A 346 -8.06 11.86 6.97
C GLY A 346 -9.55 11.62 7.25
N TRP A 347 -9.89 10.69 8.15
CA TRP A 347 -11.29 10.44 8.51
C TRP A 347 -11.92 11.65 9.19
N ILE A 348 -11.19 12.34 10.05
CA ILE A 348 -11.66 13.57 10.70
C ILE A 348 -11.93 14.63 9.65
N PHE A 349 -10.97 14.88 8.74
CA PHE A 349 -11.15 15.90 7.72
C PHE A 349 -12.33 15.61 6.79
N ILE A 350 -12.54 14.34 6.43
CA ILE A 350 -13.65 13.90 5.59
C ILE A 350 -14.98 14.07 6.33
N CYS A 351 -15.13 13.46 7.51
CA CYS A 351 -16.39 13.50 8.26
C CYS A 351 -16.77 14.92 8.72
N GLN A 352 -15.80 15.81 8.94
CA GLN A 352 -16.07 17.19 9.34
C GLN A 352 -16.22 18.15 8.13
N GLY A 353 -16.22 17.63 6.90
CA GLY A 353 -16.33 18.44 5.68
C GLY A 353 -15.14 19.36 5.42
N LYS A 354 -13.98 19.13 6.06
CA LYS A 354 -12.76 19.95 6.00
C LYS A 354 -11.80 19.49 4.89
N THR A 355 -12.33 19.19 3.71
CA THR A 355 -11.55 18.71 2.55
C THR A 355 -10.50 19.72 2.08
N LYS A 356 -10.77 21.03 2.19
CA LYS A 356 -9.78 22.10 1.93
C LYS A 356 -8.57 22.01 2.87
N THR A 357 -8.80 21.70 4.15
CA THR A 357 -7.74 21.51 5.14
C THR A 357 -6.94 20.24 4.84
N MET A 358 -7.61 19.15 4.46
CA MET A 358 -6.97 17.91 4.02
C MET A 358 -6.08 18.13 2.79
N PHE A 359 -6.54 18.90 1.80
CA PHE A 359 -5.75 19.25 0.62
C PHE A 359 -4.51 20.07 0.98
N ARG A 360 -4.66 21.11 1.81
CA ARG A 360 -3.53 21.92 2.31
C ARG A 360 -2.50 21.07 3.07
N TRP A 361 -2.97 20.15 3.90
CA TRP A 361 -2.12 19.16 4.58
C TRP A 361 -1.38 18.28 3.57
N GLY A 362 -2.07 17.78 2.54
CA GLY A 362 -1.47 16.98 1.47
C GLY A 362 -0.34 17.72 0.76
N VAL A 363 -0.55 18.98 0.38
CA VAL A 363 0.48 19.82 -0.26
C VAL A 363 1.67 20.07 0.67
N TYR A 364 1.42 20.45 1.94
CA TYR A 364 2.48 20.66 2.91
C TYR A 364 3.31 19.40 3.16
N SER A 365 2.63 18.26 3.37
CA SER A 365 3.27 16.96 3.59
C SER A 365 4.06 16.52 2.37
N ALA A 366 3.54 16.74 1.16
CA ALA A 366 4.24 16.45 -0.09
C ALA A 366 5.54 17.27 -0.21
N LEU A 367 5.46 18.60 -0.06
CA LEU A 367 6.61 19.49 -0.20
C LEU A 367 7.69 19.17 0.84
N THR A 368 7.31 19.00 2.11
CA THR A 368 8.27 18.65 3.18
C THR A 368 8.90 17.28 2.96
N THR A 369 8.13 16.30 2.45
CA THR A 369 8.65 14.98 2.09
C THR A 369 9.67 15.06 0.96
N VAL A 370 9.34 15.76 -0.13
CA VAL A 370 10.23 15.96 -1.28
C VAL A 370 11.51 16.69 -0.89
N LEU A 371 11.41 17.76 -0.09
CA LEU A 371 12.57 18.48 0.42
C LEU A 371 13.44 17.58 1.30
N SER A 372 12.82 16.75 2.16
CA SER A 372 13.58 15.82 2.99
C SER A 372 14.33 14.77 2.16
N PHE A 373 13.73 14.28 1.07
CA PHE A 373 14.43 13.38 0.15
C PHE A 373 15.61 14.09 -0.52
N ALA A 374 15.42 15.31 -1.02
CA ALA A 374 16.49 16.10 -1.65
C ALA A 374 17.67 16.38 -0.70
N VAL A 375 17.39 16.66 0.58
CA VAL A 375 18.43 16.83 1.60
C VAL A 375 19.11 15.50 1.90
N GLY A 376 18.34 14.43 2.08
CA GLY A 376 18.82 13.10 2.44
C GLY A 376 19.67 12.44 1.35
N LEU A 377 19.47 12.78 0.07
CA LEU A 377 20.24 12.25 -1.06
C LEU A 377 21.75 12.38 -0.91
N LYS A 378 22.23 13.38 -0.16
CA LYS A 378 23.68 13.57 0.11
C LYS A 378 24.32 12.38 0.83
N TRP A 379 23.52 11.57 1.53
CA TRP A 379 23.96 10.39 2.26
C TRP A 379 23.31 9.10 1.72
N GLY A 380 22.95 9.10 0.44
CA GLY A 380 22.35 7.95 -0.25
C GLY A 380 21.00 7.52 0.32
N ALA A 381 20.63 6.27 0.09
CA ALA A 381 19.34 5.72 0.49
C ALA A 381 19.08 5.77 2.02
N VAL A 382 20.11 5.57 2.84
CA VAL A 382 20.01 5.69 4.30
C VAL A 382 19.70 7.14 4.70
N GLY A 383 20.38 8.11 4.06
CA GLY A 383 20.13 9.53 4.24
C GLY A 383 18.70 9.94 3.89
N VAL A 384 18.17 9.44 2.77
CA VAL A 384 16.79 9.68 2.34
C VAL A 384 15.80 9.14 3.38
N ALA A 385 15.99 7.92 3.86
CA ALA A 385 15.15 7.32 4.89
C ALA A 385 15.22 8.10 6.23
N ALA A 386 16.41 8.49 6.65
CA ALA A 386 16.62 9.26 7.88
C ALA A 386 15.98 10.66 7.79
N ALA A 387 16.23 11.39 6.70
CA ALA A 387 15.64 12.71 6.49
C ALA A 387 14.12 12.66 6.43
N TYR A 388 13.55 11.61 5.81
CA TYR A 388 12.11 11.36 5.83
C TYR A 388 11.58 11.12 7.25
N ALA A 389 12.22 10.26 8.04
CA ALA A 389 11.83 10.01 9.41
C ALA A 389 11.87 11.31 10.25
N ILE A 390 12.99 12.02 10.20
CA ILE A 390 13.22 13.27 10.95
C ILE A 390 12.19 14.34 10.55
N SER A 391 11.98 14.56 9.25
CA SER A 391 10.98 15.54 8.78
C SER A 391 9.56 15.16 9.20
N GLY A 392 9.29 13.85 9.33
CA GLY A 392 8.04 13.31 9.87
C GLY A 392 7.79 13.80 11.28
N TYR A 393 8.76 13.62 12.17
CA TYR A 393 8.65 13.98 13.59
C TYR A 393 8.74 15.48 13.85
N VAL A 394 9.64 16.18 13.16
CA VAL A 394 9.95 17.58 13.43
C VAL A 394 8.97 18.52 12.74
N LEU A 395 8.58 18.23 11.49
CA LEU A 395 7.81 19.17 10.67
C LEU A 395 6.35 18.74 10.49
N ARG A 396 6.11 17.45 10.26
CA ARG A 396 4.79 16.94 9.87
C ARG A 396 3.91 16.64 11.07
N LEU A 397 4.43 15.96 12.09
CA LEU A 397 3.70 15.61 13.30
C LEU A 397 3.09 16.81 14.04
N PRO A 398 3.86 17.87 14.35
CA PRO A 398 3.35 18.98 15.14
C PRO A 398 2.30 19.79 14.36
N VAL A 399 2.55 20.00 13.06
CA VAL A 399 1.60 20.70 12.17
C VAL A 399 0.30 19.92 12.06
N LEU A 400 0.35 18.59 11.90
CA LEU A 400 -0.85 17.75 11.86
C LEU A 400 -1.63 17.84 13.18
N ALA A 401 -0.96 17.78 14.33
CA ALA A 401 -1.60 17.92 15.64
C ALA A 401 -2.31 19.28 15.80
N VAL A 402 -1.66 20.38 15.40
CA VAL A 402 -2.26 21.73 15.42
C VAL A 402 -3.46 21.82 14.47
N MET A 403 -3.36 21.25 13.26
CA MET A 403 -4.47 21.25 12.30
C MET A 403 -5.68 20.48 12.83
N LEU A 404 -5.46 19.32 13.47
CA LEU A 404 -6.52 18.52 14.10
C LEU A 404 -7.25 19.29 15.19
N GLY A 405 -6.51 19.94 16.09
CA GLY A 405 -7.08 20.75 17.17
C GLY A 405 -7.95 21.91 16.69
N ARG A 406 -7.82 22.33 15.43
CA ARG A 406 -8.63 23.40 14.80
C ARG A 406 -9.81 22.89 13.97
N THR A 407 -9.88 21.61 13.65
CA THR A 407 -10.82 21.10 12.64
C THR A 407 -11.93 20.21 13.18
N GLY A 408 -11.78 19.62 14.36
CA GLY A 408 -12.72 18.60 14.80
C GLY A 408 -12.83 18.43 16.31
N PRO A 409 -13.57 17.39 16.73
CA PRO A 409 -13.83 17.09 18.14
C PRO A 409 -12.63 16.48 18.87
N VAL A 410 -11.54 16.18 18.17
CA VAL A 410 -10.32 15.58 18.73
C VAL A 410 -9.28 16.67 18.92
N SER A 411 -8.73 16.78 20.13
CA SER A 411 -7.70 17.79 20.42
C SER A 411 -6.32 17.35 19.94
N ALA A 412 -5.41 18.32 19.79
CA ALA A 412 -4.00 18.04 19.49
C ALA A 412 -3.36 17.15 20.56
N LEU A 413 -3.71 17.37 21.83
CA LEU A 413 -3.20 16.59 22.95
C LEU A 413 -3.66 15.14 22.89
N ASP A 414 -4.91 14.87 22.52
CA ASP A 414 -5.41 13.50 22.38
C ASP A 414 -4.63 12.72 21.32
N PHE A 415 -4.41 13.36 20.18
CA PHE A 415 -3.65 12.77 19.08
C PHE A 415 -2.19 12.49 19.49
N LEU A 416 -1.51 13.49 20.06
CA LEU A 416 -0.12 13.36 20.51
C LEU A 416 0.03 12.37 21.67
N MET A 417 -0.97 12.21 22.53
CA MET A 417 -0.92 11.26 23.63
C MET A 417 -1.00 9.80 23.12
N VAL A 418 -1.90 9.50 22.18
CA VAL A 418 -1.97 8.14 21.58
C VAL A 418 -0.63 7.79 20.93
N GLN A 419 -0.11 8.71 20.14
CA GLN A 419 1.08 8.48 19.35
C GLN A 419 2.34 8.47 20.20
N GLY A 420 2.52 9.49 21.05
CA GLY A 420 3.66 9.67 21.93
C GLY A 420 3.80 8.52 22.93
N LEU A 421 2.70 8.03 23.51
CA LEU A 421 2.76 6.91 24.47
C LEU A 421 3.38 5.67 23.84
N LEU A 422 2.93 5.27 22.63
CA LEU A 422 3.45 4.05 22.00
C LEU A 422 4.80 4.25 21.32
N ILE A 423 5.15 5.45 20.89
CA ILE A 423 6.51 5.76 20.45
C ILE A 423 7.48 5.68 21.64
N VAL A 424 7.12 6.23 22.79
CA VAL A 424 7.92 6.11 24.01
C VAL A 424 8.03 4.64 24.44
N ALA A 425 6.94 3.87 24.36
CA ALA A 425 6.98 2.44 24.62
C ALA A 425 7.93 1.70 23.64
N ALA A 426 7.92 2.06 22.35
CA ALA A 426 8.85 1.51 21.36
C ALA A 426 10.31 1.89 21.66
N ALA A 427 10.57 3.14 22.08
CA ALA A 427 11.90 3.59 22.48
C ALA A 427 12.39 2.85 23.74
N VAL A 428 11.53 2.64 24.73
CA VAL A 428 11.84 1.85 25.93
C VAL A 428 12.09 0.38 25.58
N ALA A 429 11.31 -0.20 24.65
CA ALA A 429 11.56 -1.55 24.16
C ALA A 429 12.91 -1.65 23.44
N TRP A 430 13.28 -0.65 22.62
CA TRP A 430 14.58 -0.60 21.95
C TRP A 430 15.74 -0.50 22.96
N LEU A 431 15.63 0.38 23.96
CA LEU A 431 16.62 0.47 25.04
C LEU A 431 16.71 -0.84 25.82
N GLY A 432 15.56 -1.41 26.21
CA GLY A 432 15.50 -2.68 26.93
C GLY A 432 16.12 -3.83 26.15
N TYR A 433 15.93 -3.87 24.84
CA TYR A 433 16.55 -4.86 23.96
C TYR A 433 18.08 -4.75 23.96
N GLY A 434 18.60 -3.51 23.95
CA GLY A 434 20.05 -3.25 23.99
C GLY A 434 20.74 -3.68 25.29
N TYR A 435 20.00 -3.78 26.41
CA TYR A 435 20.51 -4.28 27.68
C TYR A 435 20.37 -5.80 27.85
N LEU A 436 19.75 -6.52 26.91
CA LEU A 436 19.65 -7.97 26.99
C LEU A 436 21.03 -8.62 26.80
N PRO A 437 21.33 -9.71 27.54
CA PRO A 437 22.57 -10.46 27.34
C PRO A 437 22.70 -10.92 25.89
N ALA A 438 23.87 -10.70 25.28
CA ALA A 438 24.16 -11.15 23.93
C ALA A 438 23.98 -12.68 23.78
N SER A 439 24.13 -13.45 24.87
CA SER A 439 23.89 -14.89 24.89
C SER A 439 22.43 -15.29 24.60
N LEU A 440 21.46 -14.38 24.74
CA LEU A 440 20.05 -14.61 24.39
C LEU A 440 19.77 -14.27 22.93
N THR A 441 20.33 -13.17 22.43
CA THR A 441 20.04 -12.65 21.08
C THR A 441 20.96 -13.23 20.01
N ALA A 442 22.19 -13.63 20.35
CA ALA A 442 23.16 -14.17 19.39
C ALA A 442 22.98 -15.66 19.06
N GLN A 443 22.03 -16.37 19.70
CA GLN A 443 21.81 -17.80 19.43
C GLN A 443 21.27 -18.05 18.01
N SER A 444 20.36 -17.18 17.57
CA SER A 444 19.73 -17.26 16.25
C SER A 444 19.02 -15.96 15.94
N ASN A 445 19.06 -15.56 14.66
CA ASN A 445 18.27 -14.43 14.16
C ASN A 445 16.78 -14.57 14.48
N LEU A 446 16.25 -15.80 14.56
CA LEU A 446 14.84 -16.04 14.87
C LEU A 446 14.54 -15.71 16.34
N VAL A 447 15.42 -16.13 17.25
CA VAL A 447 15.30 -15.82 18.68
C VAL A 447 15.42 -14.31 18.89
N ALA A 448 16.37 -13.65 18.23
CA ALA A 448 16.52 -12.20 18.26
C ALA A 448 15.22 -11.47 17.85
N ALA A 449 14.59 -11.89 16.75
CA ALA A 449 13.34 -11.30 16.26
C ALA A 449 12.15 -11.57 17.18
N LEU A 450 11.99 -12.81 17.69
CA LEU A 450 10.92 -13.17 18.62
C LEU A 450 11.06 -12.44 19.97
N THR A 451 12.28 -12.27 20.46
CA THR A 451 12.55 -11.50 21.69
C THR A 451 12.20 -10.03 21.48
N ALA A 452 12.58 -9.42 20.34
CA ALA A 452 12.21 -8.04 20.02
C ALA A 452 10.68 -7.85 19.94
N ALA A 453 9.97 -8.81 19.33
CA ALA A 453 8.51 -8.82 19.27
C ALA A 453 7.88 -8.92 20.65
N THR A 454 8.28 -9.91 21.44
CA THR A 454 7.76 -10.15 22.79
C THR A 454 7.97 -8.94 23.69
N LEU A 455 9.18 -8.38 23.67
CA LEU A 455 9.53 -7.18 24.45
C LEU A 455 8.70 -5.97 24.00
N SER A 456 8.59 -5.72 22.70
CA SER A 456 7.84 -4.58 22.17
C SER A 456 6.36 -4.64 22.54
N TYR A 457 5.72 -5.80 22.41
CA TYR A 457 4.32 -5.97 22.80
C TYR A 457 4.12 -5.92 24.32
N ALA A 458 5.04 -6.49 25.11
CA ALA A 458 4.96 -6.46 26.57
C ALA A 458 5.09 -5.01 27.11
N VAL A 459 6.07 -4.25 26.62
CA VAL A 459 6.26 -2.85 27.01
C VAL A 459 5.08 -1.99 26.56
N ALA A 460 4.60 -2.16 25.33
CA ALA A 460 3.42 -1.43 24.86
C ALA A 460 2.17 -1.72 25.68
N LEU A 461 1.95 -2.99 26.06
CA LEU A 461 0.83 -3.38 26.92
C LEU A 461 0.97 -2.74 28.32
N ALA A 462 2.15 -2.77 28.91
CA ALA A 462 2.41 -2.14 30.21
C ALA A 462 2.10 -0.64 30.20
N PHE A 463 2.58 0.08 29.17
CA PHE A 463 2.29 1.51 28.99
C PHE A 463 0.79 1.77 28.80
N MET A 464 0.10 0.96 28.01
CA MET A 464 -1.34 1.12 27.80
C MET A 464 -2.18 0.81 29.04
N VAL A 465 -1.75 -0.13 29.88
CA VAL A 465 -2.43 -0.42 31.15
C VAL A 465 -2.21 0.70 32.17
N ALA A 466 -1.04 1.34 32.15
CA ALA A 466 -0.72 2.46 33.04
C ALA A 466 -1.55 3.72 32.75
N VAL A 467 -1.88 3.99 31.48
CA VAL A 467 -2.66 5.18 31.10
C VAL A 467 -4.17 4.89 31.15
N PRO A 468 -4.98 5.65 31.91
CA PRO A 468 -6.40 5.35 32.10
C PRO A 468 -7.22 5.29 30.80
N GLN A 469 -6.93 6.16 29.82
CA GLN A 469 -7.68 6.23 28.57
C GLN A 469 -7.45 5.01 27.68
N SER A 470 -6.18 4.58 27.52
CA SER A 470 -5.83 3.37 26.77
C SER A 470 -6.32 2.10 27.47
N ARG A 471 -6.25 2.05 28.81
CA ARG A 471 -6.77 0.93 29.59
C ARG A 471 -8.27 0.72 29.38
N ARG A 472 -9.06 1.80 29.35
CA ARG A 472 -10.50 1.72 29.04
C ARG A 472 -10.74 1.13 27.65
N ALA A 473 -10.00 1.58 26.64
CA ALA A 473 -10.10 1.06 25.27
C ALA A 473 -9.81 -0.46 25.20
N LEU A 474 -8.80 -0.94 25.91
CA LEU A 474 -8.48 -2.38 26.02
C LEU A 474 -9.60 -3.18 26.71
N VAL A 475 -10.03 -2.72 27.89
CA VAL A 475 -11.04 -3.43 28.71
C VAL A 475 -12.38 -3.52 28.00
N GLU A 476 -12.85 -2.45 27.36
CA GLU A 476 -14.12 -2.48 26.64
C GLU A 476 -14.08 -3.42 25.45
N THR A 477 -12.95 -3.47 24.76
CA THR A 477 -12.77 -4.37 23.60
C THR A 477 -12.75 -5.82 24.05
N TRP A 478 -12.05 -6.13 25.14
CA TRP A 478 -12.10 -7.44 25.77
C TRP A 478 -13.52 -7.85 26.17
N LYS A 479 -14.28 -6.95 26.81
CA LYS A 479 -15.68 -7.19 27.18
C LYS A 479 -16.59 -7.44 25.98
N THR A 480 -16.33 -6.82 24.84
CA THR A 480 -17.09 -7.06 23.60
C THR A 480 -16.75 -8.42 23.00
N VAL A 481 -15.46 -8.77 22.93
CA VAL A 481 -15.00 -10.07 22.41
C VAL A 481 -15.50 -11.22 23.29
N ALA A 482 -15.36 -11.11 24.61
CA ALA A 482 -15.81 -12.13 25.55
C ALA A 482 -17.34 -12.37 25.51
N ARG A 483 -18.12 -11.37 25.09
CA ARG A 483 -19.57 -11.48 24.88
C ARG A 483 -19.99 -12.19 23.60
N HIS A 484 -19.09 -12.33 22.62
CA HIS A 484 -19.38 -13.02 21.35
C HIS A 484 -18.80 -14.44 21.32
N ILE A 485 -17.88 -14.76 22.23
CA ILE A 485 -17.31 -16.11 22.40
C ILE A 485 -18.17 -16.97 23.35
N ARG A 486 -18.94 -16.33 24.24
CA ARG A 486 -20.03 -16.94 24.99
C ARG A 486 -21.32 -16.84 24.19
#